data_AF-A0A7V7WPZ7-F1
#
_entry.id   AF-A0A7V7WPZ7-F1
#
_cell.length_a   1.000
_cell.length_b   1.000
_cell.length_c   1.000
_cell.angle_alpha   90.00
_cell.angle_beta   90.00
_cell.angle_gamma   90.00
#
_symmetry.space_group_name_H-M   'P 1'
#
loop_
_entity.id
_entity.type
_entity.pdbx_description
1 polymer ?
#
loop_
_entity_poly.entity_id
_entity_poly.type
_entity_poly.pdbx_seq_one_letter_code
_entity_poly.pdbx_strand_id
1 'polypeptide(L)'
;MLARLLGGSEAAWYSRGIGARMTAGFAAFQAETLVFALGHRSFHSASQGSLASEWTRSALGLGALKLGAALGGKATGLLRGSGAGSHLGRATLAPTSIFLGLNLAAQLEANLGLRPAAEPATLAVDSLAAMLSLGAGIGLGRRLLGPRFAAFEGELEWRSRTSGPVAPAGVWPPALAPAVGPRALTAARVPAVWMSALQEPGASVAPNSPGPVSSAPLRLPRKIHSSQGVDYPFDLLLGASKGLWRAEDPALVGSRLAIAERDGGTLYAKVEKHEVNRVGDPITPEGVLKVHLVLEEGATRGKAFVYVDRDSLTLHFVDLEETMITQGPPMRPGAGSIFFTWLAEQAKAEKKRFNVTRITSPQTVKILLKQNLMNPKNSCVEACTRIDPESYEEEYRIEARFTLGDQGAWARYRRQADFFNVYGDSDAAAP
;
A
#
# COMPACT_ATOMS: atom_id res chain seq x y z
N MET A 1 14.84 -5.12 26.10
CA MET A 1 14.57 -5.84 27.38
C MET A 1 13.07 -5.91 27.68
N LEU A 2 12.31 -4.80 27.63
CA LEU A 2 10.84 -4.77 27.76
C LEU A 2 10.08 -5.66 26.74
N ALA A 3 10.51 -5.71 25.48
CA ALA A 3 9.89 -6.57 24.47
C ALA A 3 10.03 -8.08 24.75
N ARG A 4 11.06 -8.50 25.52
CA ARG A 4 11.26 -9.91 25.90
C ARG A 4 10.39 -10.33 27.09
N LEU A 5 9.99 -9.38 27.95
CA LEU A 5 9.06 -9.64 29.06
C LEU A 5 7.60 -9.77 28.59
N LEU A 6 7.25 -9.18 27.45
CA LEU A 6 5.90 -9.26 26.86
C LEU A 6 5.64 -10.57 26.08
N GLY A 7 6.67 -11.36 25.79
CA GLY A 7 6.58 -12.58 24.96
C GLY A 7 6.39 -13.90 25.71
N GLY A 8 6.54 -13.94 27.04
CA GLY A 8 6.43 -15.19 27.82
C GLY A 8 4.98 -15.64 27.99
N SER A 9 4.69 -16.92 27.70
CA SER A 9 3.35 -17.55 27.69
C SER A 9 2.61 -17.56 29.04
N GLU A 10 3.29 -17.26 30.15
CA GLU A 10 2.71 -17.29 31.50
C GLU A 10 2.33 -15.91 32.06
N ALA A 11 2.45 -14.84 31.27
CA ALA A 11 2.17 -13.49 31.74
C ALA A 11 0.65 -13.19 31.69
N ALA A 12 0.04 -13.00 32.87
CA ALA A 12 -1.41 -12.78 33.04
C ALA A 12 -1.97 -11.64 32.15
N TRP A 13 -3.26 -11.70 31.81
CA TRP A 13 -4.06 -10.70 31.05
C TRP A 13 -3.55 -9.26 31.20
N TYR A 14 -3.30 -8.82 32.44
CA TYR A 14 -2.92 -7.45 32.75
C TYR A 14 -1.64 -6.99 32.01
N SER A 15 -0.70 -7.93 31.79
CA SER A 15 0.58 -7.74 31.10
C SER A 15 0.53 -7.93 29.58
N ARG A 16 -0.61 -8.36 29.01
CA ARG A 16 -0.82 -8.56 27.57
C ARG A 16 -1.93 -7.69 26.98
N GLY A 17 -2.73 -7.05 27.83
CA GLY A 17 -3.87 -6.21 27.45
C GLY A 17 -3.67 -4.71 27.71
N ILE A 18 -4.67 -4.10 28.35
CA ILE A 18 -4.72 -2.65 28.64
C ILE A 18 -3.49 -2.18 29.43
N GLY A 19 -2.98 -2.97 30.38
CA GLY A 19 -1.79 -2.62 31.16
C GLY A 19 -0.54 -2.48 30.29
N ALA A 20 -0.26 -3.45 29.41
CA ALA A 20 0.84 -3.35 28.45
C ALA A 20 0.70 -2.16 27.50
N ARG A 21 -0.53 -1.89 27.02
CA ARG A 21 -0.82 -0.73 26.16
C ARG A 21 -0.66 0.58 26.90
N MET A 22 -1.06 0.66 28.17
CA MET A 22 -0.84 1.84 29.01
C MET A 22 0.64 2.03 29.33
N THR A 23 1.39 0.97 29.63
CA THR A 23 2.84 1.09 29.88
C THR A 23 3.61 1.45 28.61
N ALA A 24 3.26 0.87 27.46
CA ALA A 24 3.87 1.21 26.17
C ALA A 24 3.49 2.63 25.74
N GLY A 25 2.23 3.02 25.92
CA GLY A 25 1.74 4.37 25.67
C GLY A 25 2.40 5.40 26.59
N PHE A 26 2.57 5.08 27.88
CA PHE A 26 3.27 5.94 28.84
C PHE A 26 4.76 6.06 28.53
N ALA A 27 5.43 4.97 28.17
CA ALA A 27 6.84 5.00 27.78
C ALA A 27 7.07 5.80 26.49
N ALA A 28 6.21 5.62 25.48
CA ALA A 28 6.23 6.41 24.26
C ALA A 28 5.95 7.90 24.54
N PHE A 29 4.96 8.17 25.40
CA PHE A 29 4.64 9.53 25.83
C PHE A 29 5.79 10.21 26.57
N GLN A 30 6.49 9.52 27.47
CA GLN A 30 7.68 10.06 28.16
C GLN A 30 8.82 10.35 27.17
N ALA A 31 9.06 9.46 26.20
CA ALA A 31 10.06 9.67 25.16
C ALA A 31 9.72 10.88 24.27
N GLU A 32 8.45 11.04 23.91
CA GLU A 32 7.97 12.20 23.15
C GLU A 32 8.07 13.50 23.97
N THR A 33 7.73 13.47 25.26
CA THR A 33 7.82 14.62 26.17
C THR A 33 9.25 15.13 26.28
N LEU A 34 10.22 14.21 26.37
CA LEU A 34 11.66 14.52 26.38
C LEU A 34 12.09 15.24 25.11
N VAL A 35 11.74 14.72 23.93
CA VAL A 35 12.09 15.32 22.64
C VAL A 35 11.42 16.69 22.48
N PHE A 36 10.17 16.83 22.92
CA PHE A 36 9.43 18.09 22.85
C PHE A 36 10.00 19.16 23.79
N ALA A 37 10.38 18.79 25.02
CA ALA A 37 11.03 19.69 25.97
C ALA A 37 12.40 20.16 25.47
N LEU A 38 13.18 19.26 24.85
CA LEU A 38 14.46 19.59 24.22
C LEU A 38 14.26 20.53 23.02
N GLY A 39 13.25 20.27 22.18
CA GLY A 39 12.86 21.13 21.06
C GLY A 39 12.47 22.53 21.51
N HIS A 40 11.64 22.64 22.55
CA HIS A 40 11.19 23.93 23.10
C HIS A 40 12.36 24.78 23.63
N ARG A 41 13.38 24.15 24.21
CA ARG A 41 14.62 24.84 24.64
C ARG A 41 15.46 25.34 23.48
N SER A 42 15.51 24.62 22.36
CA SER A 42 16.24 25.09 21.18
C SER A 42 15.58 26.30 20.49
N PHE A 43 14.27 26.50 20.68
CA PHE A 43 13.54 27.65 20.09
C PHE A 43 13.43 28.86 21.01
N HIS A 44 13.56 28.68 22.33
CA HIS A 44 13.56 29.78 23.30
C HIS A 44 14.91 29.88 24.00
N SER A 45 15.69 30.90 23.66
CA SER A 45 16.94 31.26 24.33
C SER A 45 16.70 31.46 25.84
N ALA A 46 17.23 30.53 26.64
CA ALA A 46 17.32 30.58 28.11
C ALA A 46 16.03 31.01 28.84
N SER A 47 15.03 30.14 28.85
CA SER A 47 13.89 30.23 29.78
C SER A 47 14.40 30.12 31.23
N GLN A 48 14.06 31.10 32.10
CA GLN A 48 14.39 31.12 33.53
C GLN A 48 13.54 30.11 34.36
N GLY A 49 12.90 29.13 33.71
CA GLY A 49 12.05 28.13 34.36
C GLY A 49 12.84 26.94 34.91
N SER A 50 12.31 26.32 35.97
CA SER A 50 12.84 25.03 36.43
C SER A 50 12.62 23.94 35.37
N LEU A 51 13.57 23.00 35.24
CA LEU A 51 13.42 21.82 34.36
C LEU A 51 12.08 21.10 34.59
N ALA A 52 11.65 20.97 35.85
CA ALA A 52 10.38 20.34 36.19
C ALA A 52 9.17 21.08 35.59
N SER A 53 9.16 22.41 35.62
CA SER A 53 8.09 23.22 35.01
C SER A 53 8.05 23.10 33.48
N GLU A 54 9.21 23.02 32.83
CA GLU A 54 9.30 22.85 31.37
C GLU A 54 8.82 21.46 30.93
N TRP A 55 9.17 20.43 31.70
CA TRP A 55 8.68 19.06 31.50
C TRP A 55 7.18 18.95 31.70
N THR A 56 6.65 19.58 32.74
CA THR A 56 5.22 19.55 33.05
C THR A 56 4.41 20.25 31.96
N ARG A 57 4.86 21.41 31.48
CA ARG A 57 4.26 22.12 30.33
C ARG A 57 4.32 21.27 29.06
N SER A 58 5.47 20.66 28.78
CA SER A 58 5.63 19.79 27.61
C SER A 58 4.71 18.57 27.67
N ALA A 59 4.60 17.92 28.83
CA ALA A 59 3.71 16.78 29.03
C ALA A 59 2.23 17.19 28.87
N LEU A 60 1.83 18.32 29.46
CA LEU A 60 0.46 18.84 29.34
C LEU A 60 0.11 19.20 27.91
N GLY A 61 0.98 19.94 27.22
CA GLY A 61 0.79 20.31 25.82
C GLY A 61 0.68 19.09 24.91
N LEU A 62 1.56 18.11 25.09
CA LEU A 62 1.57 16.89 24.29
C LEU A 62 0.37 15.98 24.60
N GLY A 63 -0.06 15.91 25.86
CA GLY A 63 -1.27 15.22 26.28
C GLY A 63 -2.53 15.84 25.69
N ALA A 64 -2.66 17.17 25.75
CA ALA A 64 -3.77 17.91 25.19
C ALA A 64 -3.82 17.82 23.65
N LEU A 65 -2.67 17.86 22.97
CA LEU A 65 -2.56 17.62 21.53
C LEU A 65 -3.01 16.21 21.15
N LYS A 66 -2.60 15.18 21.90
CA LYS A 66 -3.04 13.79 21.67
C LYS A 66 -4.54 13.62 21.90
N LEU A 67 -5.10 14.27 22.93
CA LEU A 67 -6.55 14.28 23.17
C LEU A 67 -7.31 14.98 22.05
N GLY A 68 -6.83 16.15 21.61
CA GLY A 68 -7.39 16.88 20.47
C GLY A 68 -7.37 16.02 19.20
N ALA A 69 -6.23 15.41 18.87
CA ALA A 69 -6.09 14.53 17.72
C ALA A 69 -6.98 13.27 17.83
N ALA A 70 -7.13 12.66 19.01
CA ALA A 70 -7.99 11.51 19.23
C ALA A 70 -9.48 11.86 19.06
N LEU A 71 -9.91 13.03 19.56
CA LEU A 71 -11.27 13.53 19.38
C LEU A 71 -11.54 13.89 17.92
N GLY A 72 -10.59 14.55 17.25
CA GLY A 72 -10.65 14.86 15.82
C GLY A 72 -10.72 13.60 14.95
N GLY A 73 -9.95 12.57 15.30
CA GLY A 73 -9.94 11.26 14.63
C GLY A 73 -11.27 10.50 14.77
N LYS A 74 -11.91 10.56 15.95
CA LYS A 74 -13.24 9.96 16.16
C LYS A 74 -14.34 10.74 15.42
N ALA A 75 -14.29 12.07 15.44
CA ALA A 75 -15.24 12.90 14.71
C ALA A 75 -15.15 12.69 13.19
N THR A 76 -13.93 12.60 12.64
CA THR A 76 -13.71 12.25 11.23
C THR A 76 -14.15 10.82 10.91
N GLY A 77 -13.94 9.86 11.82
CA GLY A 77 -14.43 8.48 11.67
C GLY A 77 -15.96 8.38 11.61
N LEU A 78 -16.67 9.14 12.45
CA LEU A 78 -18.14 9.19 12.45
C LEU A 78 -18.71 9.83 11.18
N LEU A 79 -18.07 10.89 10.68
CA LEU A 79 -18.45 11.54 9.42
C LEU A 79 -18.12 10.69 8.18
N ARG A 80 -17.23 9.71 8.31
CA ARG A 80 -16.95 8.72 7.26
C ARG A 80 -18.06 7.69 7.12
N GLY A 81 -18.77 7.38 8.21
CA GLY A 81 -19.87 6.41 8.22
C GLY A 81 -21.20 6.95 7.69
N SER A 82 -21.37 8.27 7.59
CA SER A 82 -22.65 8.90 7.20
C SER A 82 -22.79 9.21 5.71
N GLY A 83 -21.80 8.86 4.87
CA GLY A 83 -21.83 9.12 3.42
C GLY A 83 -21.78 10.61 3.01
N ALA A 84 -21.92 11.54 3.96
CA ALA A 84 -21.97 13.00 3.73
C ALA A 84 -20.62 13.71 3.94
N GLY A 85 -19.52 12.96 4.00
CA GLY A 85 -18.20 13.50 4.33
C GLY A 85 -17.50 14.15 3.14
N SER A 86 -17.89 15.38 2.78
CA SER A 86 -17.19 16.18 1.78
C SER A 86 -15.70 16.31 2.10
N HIS A 87 -14.84 16.32 1.07
CA HIS A 87 -13.39 16.53 1.21
C HIS A 87 -13.03 17.79 2.02
N LEU A 88 -13.90 18.80 1.97
CA LEU A 88 -13.78 20.04 2.75
C LEU A 88 -13.84 19.78 4.26
N GLY A 89 -14.69 18.86 4.72
CA GLY A 89 -14.77 18.46 6.12
C GLY A 89 -13.47 17.78 6.58
N ARG A 90 -12.87 16.93 5.74
CA ARG A 90 -11.61 16.26 6.08
C ARG A 90 -10.43 17.23 6.13
N ALA A 91 -10.37 18.20 5.21
CA ALA A 91 -9.31 19.20 5.16
C ALA A 91 -9.36 20.18 6.34
N THR A 92 -10.54 20.44 6.89
CA THR A 92 -10.71 21.40 8.00
C THR A 92 -10.69 20.75 9.39
N LEU A 93 -11.20 19.53 9.55
CA LEU A 93 -11.30 18.88 10.85
C LEU A 93 -9.95 18.58 11.51
N ALA A 94 -8.95 18.16 10.73
CA ALA A 94 -7.63 17.87 11.28
C ALA A 94 -6.95 19.13 11.86
N PRO A 95 -6.84 20.25 11.11
CA PRO A 95 -6.38 21.52 11.67
C PRO A 95 -7.18 21.99 12.89
N THR A 96 -8.51 21.91 12.84
CA THR A 96 -9.38 22.36 13.94
C THR A 96 -9.13 21.55 15.21
N SER A 97 -8.89 20.24 15.10
CA SER A 97 -8.61 19.37 16.25
C SER A 97 -7.28 19.69 16.93
N ILE A 98 -6.25 20.04 16.14
CA ILE A 98 -4.95 20.48 16.65
C ILE A 98 -5.10 21.83 17.34
N PHE A 99 -5.79 22.77 16.72
CA PHE A 99 -6.08 24.09 17.28
C PHE A 99 -6.82 24.00 18.62
N LEU A 100 -7.85 23.15 18.72
CA LEU A 100 -8.58 22.90 19.97
C LEU A 100 -7.68 22.27 21.04
N GLY A 101 -6.83 21.32 20.66
CA GLY A 101 -5.84 20.73 21.56
C GLY A 101 -4.87 21.76 22.14
N LEU A 102 -4.37 22.68 21.31
CA LEU A 102 -3.47 23.77 21.73
C LEU A 102 -4.16 24.77 22.66
N ASN A 103 -5.41 25.16 22.37
CA ASN A 103 -6.18 26.05 23.26
C ASN A 103 -6.44 25.38 24.62
N LEU A 104 -6.80 24.10 24.61
CA LEU A 104 -7.04 23.35 25.84
C LEU A 104 -5.75 23.20 26.67
N ALA A 105 -4.61 22.97 26.01
CA ALA A 105 -3.30 22.97 26.67
C ALA A 105 -3.04 24.31 27.38
N ALA A 106 -3.23 25.43 26.67
CA ALA A 106 -2.97 26.76 27.20
C ALA A 106 -3.89 27.11 28.39
N GLN A 107 -5.16 26.68 28.34
CA GLN A 107 -6.08 26.83 29.47
C GLN A 107 -5.68 25.99 30.68
N LEU A 108 -5.26 24.74 30.47
CA LEU A 108 -4.75 23.88 31.56
C LEU A 108 -3.49 24.47 32.19
N GLU A 109 -2.56 25.00 31.38
CA GLU A 109 -1.37 25.68 31.89
C GLU A 109 -1.71 26.92 32.72
N ALA A 110 -2.68 27.73 32.28
CA ALA A 110 -3.14 28.89 33.04
C ALA A 110 -3.80 28.49 34.36
N ASN A 111 -4.67 27.48 34.34
CA ASN A 111 -5.37 26.98 35.53
C ASN A 111 -4.41 26.37 36.56
N LEU A 112 -3.31 25.77 36.12
CA LEU A 112 -2.26 25.22 36.97
C LEU A 112 -1.24 26.26 37.43
N GLY A 113 -1.42 27.54 37.08
CA GLY A 113 -0.48 28.62 37.39
C GLY A 113 0.88 28.47 36.68
N LEU A 114 0.96 27.60 35.67
CA LEU A 114 2.17 27.39 34.87
C LEU A 114 2.33 28.50 33.82
N ARG A 115 1.26 29.21 33.46
CA ARG A 115 1.28 30.32 32.51
C ARG A 115 0.41 31.46 33.05
N PRO A 116 0.77 32.74 32.87
CA PRO A 116 -0.14 33.83 33.19
C PRO A 116 -1.42 33.71 32.36
N ALA A 117 -2.57 33.99 32.98
CA ALA A 117 -3.85 34.02 32.28
C ALA A 117 -3.78 35.08 31.17
N ALA A 118 -4.05 34.67 29.94
CA ALA A 118 -4.10 35.54 28.78
C ALA A 118 -5.55 35.73 28.33
N GLU A 119 -5.83 36.84 27.66
CA GLU A 119 -7.13 37.09 27.08
C GLU A 119 -7.46 36.00 26.02
N PRO A 120 -8.73 35.57 25.89
CA PRO A 120 -9.10 34.52 24.93
C PRO A 120 -8.67 34.80 23.49
N ALA A 121 -8.68 36.06 23.06
CA ALA A 121 -8.21 36.46 21.74
C ALA A 121 -6.70 36.21 21.56
N THR A 122 -5.90 36.53 22.58
CA THR A 122 -4.45 36.25 22.59
C THR A 122 -4.18 34.76 22.57
N LEU A 123 -4.93 33.96 23.34
CA LEU A 123 -4.80 32.49 23.34
C LEU A 123 -5.10 31.88 21.97
N ALA A 124 -6.11 32.39 21.27
CA ALA A 124 -6.45 31.94 19.93
C ALA A 124 -5.33 32.26 18.92
N VAL A 125 -4.79 33.47 18.96
CA VAL A 125 -3.66 33.88 18.09
C VAL A 125 -2.41 33.06 18.38
N ASP A 126 -2.07 32.86 19.65
CA ASP A 126 -0.93 32.04 20.06
C ASP A 126 -1.07 30.59 19.62
N SER A 127 -2.28 30.03 19.72
CA SER A 127 -2.56 28.66 19.28
C SER A 127 -2.47 28.54 17.76
N LEU A 128 -2.89 29.56 17.01
CA LEU A 128 -2.76 29.59 15.55
C LEU A 128 -1.30 29.74 15.13
N ALA A 129 -0.52 30.60 15.80
CA ALA A 129 0.91 30.75 15.58
C ALA A 129 1.67 29.44 15.89
N ALA A 130 1.33 28.77 17.01
CA ALA A 130 1.89 27.48 17.37
C ALA A 130 1.54 26.39 16.34
N MET A 131 0.30 26.37 15.84
CA MET A 131 -0.12 25.44 14.79
C MET A 131 0.66 25.66 13.49
N LEU A 132 0.84 26.91 13.07
CA LEU A 132 1.63 27.25 11.88
C LEU A 132 3.11 26.87 12.05
N SER A 133 3.70 27.16 13.20
CA SER A 133 5.09 26.79 13.53
C SER A 133 5.28 25.28 13.55
N LEU A 134 4.32 24.54 14.12
CA LEU A 134 4.32 23.08 14.15
C LEU A 134 4.16 22.49 12.74
N GLY A 135 3.30 23.08 11.90
CA GLY A 135 3.16 22.70 10.49
C GLY A 135 4.44 22.94 9.68
N ALA A 136 5.08 24.10 9.85
CA ALA A 136 6.35 24.42 9.22
C ALA A 136 7.48 23.49 9.70
N GLY A 137 7.52 23.19 11.01
CA GLY A 137 8.47 22.27 11.62
C GLY A 137 8.32 20.84 11.11
N ILE A 138 7.09 20.31 11.01
CA ILE A 138 6.83 18.99 10.42
C ILE A 138 7.24 18.97 8.95
N GLY A 139 6.91 20.02 8.19
CA GLY A 139 7.28 20.14 6.78
C GLY A 139 8.79 20.14 6.56
N LEU A 140 9.52 20.92 7.36
CA LEU A 140 10.98 20.97 7.33
C LEU A 140 11.60 19.65 7.82
N GLY A 141 11.08 19.06 8.89
CA GLY A 141 11.54 17.77 9.41
C GLY A 141 11.42 16.66 8.38
N ARG A 142 10.28 16.57 7.68
CA ARG A 142 10.08 15.61 6.58
C ARG A 142 11.05 15.82 5.42
N ARG A 143 11.33 17.08 5.07
CA ARG A 143 12.30 17.41 4.01
C ARG A 143 13.74 17.07 4.41
N LEU A 144 14.12 17.35 5.66
CA LEU A 144 15.47 17.10 6.17
C LEU A 144 15.76 15.61 6.41
N LEU A 145 14.78 14.86 6.91
CA LEU A 145 14.93 13.44 7.22
C LEU A 145 14.79 12.54 5.97
N GLY A 146 14.30 13.10 4.87
CA GLY A 146 14.31 12.49 3.54
C GLY A 146 13.37 11.29 3.37
N PRO A 147 13.48 10.58 2.23
CA PRO A 147 12.53 9.52 1.84
C PRO A 147 12.50 8.32 2.79
N ARG A 148 13.61 8.04 3.49
CA ARG A 148 13.70 6.90 4.43
C ARG A 148 12.86 7.13 5.68
N PHE A 149 12.79 8.35 6.18
CA PHE A 149 11.94 8.68 7.32
C PHE A 149 10.46 8.66 6.92
N ALA A 150 10.11 9.09 5.71
CA ALA A 150 8.76 8.95 5.19
C ALA A 150 8.33 7.47 5.07
N ALA A 151 9.24 6.58 4.63
CA ALA A 151 8.99 5.14 4.62
C ALA A 151 8.78 4.58 6.04
N PHE A 152 9.58 5.03 7.01
CA PHE A 152 9.45 4.67 8.42
C PHE A 152 8.14 5.18 9.05
N GLU A 153 7.72 6.43 8.80
CA GLU A 153 6.42 6.96 9.23
C GLU A 153 5.28 6.10 8.64
N GLY A 154 5.36 5.76 7.35
CA GLY A 154 4.39 4.90 6.68
C GLY A 154 4.34 3.48 7.25
N GLU A 155 5.46 2.95 7.74
CA GLU A 155 5.54 1.67 8.44
C GLU A 155 4.90 1.75 9.84
N LEU A 156 5.18 2.80 10.61
CA LEU A 156 4.58 3.01 11.93
C LEU A 156 3.07 3.21 11.84
N GLU A 157 2.61 3.97 10.83
CA GLU A 157 1.19 4.14 10.55
C GLU A 157 0.54 2.79 10.20
N TRP A 158 1.17 2.00 9.33
CA TRP A 158 0.71 0.66 9.00
C TRP A 158 0.59 -0.22 10.25
N ARG A 159 1.62 -0.26 11.10
CA ARG A 159 1.63 -1.05 12.34
C ARG A 159 0.55 -0.58 13.32
N SER A 160 0.32 0.72 13.46
CA SER A 160 -0.71 1.24 14.37
C SER A 160 -2.14 0.87 13.94
N ARG A 161 -2.38 0.78 12.62
CA ARG A 161 -3.68 0.37 12.05
C ARG A 161 -3.90 -1.14 12.10
N THR A 162 -2.87 -1.94 11.79
CA THR A 162 -2.94 -3.41 11.91
C THR A 162 -2.96 -3.88 13.35
N SER A 163 -2.42 -3.10 14.29
CA SER A 163 -2.52 -3.36 15.73
C SER A 163 -3.85 -2.89 16.35
N GLY A 164 -4.88 -2.66 15.53
CA GLY A 164 -6.20 -2.22 15.96
C GLY A 164 -6.76 -3.08 17.09
N PRO A 165 -7.53 -2.50 18.03
CA PRO A 165 -8.03 -3.21 19.18
C PRO A 165 -8.99 -4.31 18.71
N VAL A 166 -8.62 -5.57 18.93
CA VAL A 166 -9.62 -6.63 19.13
C VAL A 166 -10.40 -6.22 20.37
N ALA A 167 -11.52 -5.54 20.19
CA ALA A 167 -12.52 -5.40 21.22
C ALA A 167 -13.07 -6.81 21.46
N PRO A 168 -12.92 -7.40 22.66
CA PRO A 168 -13.69 -8.59 22.96
C PRO A 168 -15.17 -8.19 22.88
N ALA A 169 -15.88 -8.74 21.89
CA ALA A 169 -17.33 -8.73 21.91
C ALA A 169 -17.76 -9.56 23.12
N GLY A 170 -18.19 -8.90 24.20
CA GLY A 170 -18.66 -9.61 25.37
C GLY A 170 -18.71 -8.77 26.65
N VAL A 171 -19.91 -8.26 26.94
CA VAL A 171 -20.54 -8.12 28.26
C VAL A 171 -19.65 -7.55 29.38
N TRP A 172 -19.88 -6.29 29.75
CA TRP A 172 -19.56 -5.80 31.09
C TRP A 172 -20.45 -6.50 32.13
N PRO A 173 -19.92 -7.16 33.18
CA PRO A 173 -20.65 -7.31 34.41
C PRO A 173 -20.43 -6.06 35.29
N PRO A 174 -21.45 -5.63 36.06
CA PRO A 174 -21.29 -4.49 36.95
C PRO A 174 -20.43 -4.88 38.17
N ALA A 175 -19.57 -3.94 38.55
CA ALA A 175 -19.02 -3.68 39.88
C ALA A 175 -18.69 -4.87 40.81
N LEU A 176 -17.40 -5.08 41.10
CA LEU A 176 -16.92 -5.36 42.46
C LEU A 176 -15.50 -4.82 42.65
N ALA A 177 -15.33 -3.96 43.65
CA ALA A 177 -14.04 -3.57 44.24
C ALA A 177 -13.80 -4.43 45.52
N PRO A 178 -12.71 -4.19 46.27
CA PRO A 178 -11.45 -4.92 46.23
C PRO A 178 -11.30 -5.95 47.37
N ALA A 179 -10.52 -7.02 47.16
CA ALA A 179 -10.08 -7.89 48.26
C ALA A 179 -8.62 -8.33 48.10
N VAL A 180 -7.91 -8.15 49.20
CA VAL A 180 -6.50 -8.37 49.54
C VAL A 180 -6.06 -9.84 49.42
N GLY A 181 -4.77 -10.08 49.13
CA GLY A 181 -4.07 -11.28 49.61
C GLY A 181 -2.80 -11.67 48.84
N PRO A 182 -1.60 -11.65 49.46
CA PRO A 182 -0.38 -12.18 48.86
C PRO A 182 -0.23 -13.68 49.19
N ARG A 183 0.16 -14.52 48.23
CA ARG A 183 0.73 -15.84 48.55
C ARG A 183 1.73 -16.32 47.49
N ALA A 184 2.78 -16.92 48.03
CA ALA A 184 4.05 -17.24 47.40
C ALA A 184 4.06 -18.60 46.68
N LEU A 185 5.00 -18.68 45.73
CA LEU A 185 5.88 -19.81 45.37
C LEU A 185 5.33 -21.24 45.41
N THR A 186 5.39 -21.93 44.25
CA THR A 186 5.99 -23.28 44.17
C THR A 186 6.55 -23.55 42.78
N ALA A 187 7.74 -24.16 42.76
CA ALA A 187 8.53 -24.56 41.61
C ALA A 187 7.90 -25.72 40.81
N ALA A 188 8.13 -25.76 39.50
CA ALA A 188 7.96 -26.96 38.69
C ALA A 188 8.93 -27.00 37.50
N ARG A 189 9.96 -27.86 37.67
CA ARG A 189 10.68 -28.71 36.72
C ARG A 189 10.66 -28.40 35.21
N VAL A 190 11.86 -28.19 34.68
CA VAL A 190 12.26 -28.31 33.26
C VAL A 190 12.41 -29.79 32.89
N PRO A 191 11.83 -30.29 31.76
CA PRO A 191 12.28 -31.54 31.16
C PRO A 191 13.36 -31.26 30.12
N ALA A 192 14.54 -31.82 30.37
CA ALA A 192 15.63 -31.96 29.42
C ALA A 192 15.37 -33.14 28.49
N VAL A 193 15.17 -32.89 27.21
CA VAL A 193 15.34 -33.84 26.10
C VAL A 193 15.85 -33.03 24.91
N TRP A 194 16.63 -33.65 24.02
CA TRP A 194 17.26 -33.09 22.81
C TRP A 194 18.72 -32.62 22.97
N MET A 195 19.58 -33.55 23.40
CA MET A 195 20.97 -33.61 22.94
C MET A 195 21.34 -35.07 22.68
N SER A 196 21.13 -35.55 21.45
CA SER A 196 21.72 -36.78 20.89
C SER A 196 21.38 -36.88 19.40
N ALA A 197 22.21 -36.29 18.54
CA ALA A 197 22.44 -36.74 17.16
C ALA A 197 23.44 -35.80 16.45
N LEU A 198 24.69 -35.82 16.92
CA LEU A 198 25.85 -35.38 16.13
C LEU A 198 27.00 -36.35 16.44
N GLN A 199 27.19 -37.38 15.60
CA GLN A 199 28.50 -37.81 15.12
C GLN A 199 28.38 -38.87 14.01
N GLU A 200 29.10 -38.57 12.91
CA GLU A 200 29.30 -39.26 11.60
C GLU A 200 29.99 -40.66 11.73
N PRO A 201 30.38 -41.43 10.68
CA PRO A 201 30.52 -41.18 9.23
C PRO A 201 30.16 -42.35 8.27
N GLY A 202 30.24 -42.15 6.94
CA GLY A 202 30.36 -43.28 6.00
C GLY A 202 29.81 -43.04 4.59
N ALA A 203 30.67 -43.20 3.59
CA ALA A 203 30.41 -42.98 2.18
C ALA A 203 29.30 -43.86 1.57
N SER A 204 28.44 -43.26 0.75
CA SER A 204 27.73 -43.94 -0.34
C SER A 204 27.45 -42.94 -1.46
N VAL A 205 28.10 -43.17 -2.61
CA VAL A 205 27.90 -42.42 -3.85
C VAL A 205 26.51 -42.78 -4.39
N ALA A 206 25.55 -41.86 -4.25
CA ALA A 206 24.26 -41.98 -4.92
C ALA A 206 24.39 -41.51 -6.38
N PRO A 207 24.06 -42.34 -7.39
CA PRO A 207 23.98 -41.90 -8.76
C PRO A 207 22.60 -41.26 -8.93
N ASN A 208 22.52 -39.93 -8.85
CA ASN A 208 21.45 -39.08 -9.41
C ASN A 208 21.67 -37.64 -8.94
N SER A 209 22.80 -37.04 -9.33
CA SER A 209 22.89 -35.59 -9.34
C SER A 209 22.03 -35.09 -10.51
N PRO A 210 20.91 -34.38 -10.28
CA PRO A 210 20.21 -33.72 -11.37
C PRO A 210 21.22 -32.78 -12.02
N GLY A 211 21.58 -33.07 -13.28
CA GLY A 211 22.46 -32.21 -14.04
C GLY A 211 21.92 -30.78 -14.03
N PRO A 212 22.79 -29.76 -14.16
CA PRO A 212 22.37 -28.36 -14.15
C PRO A 212 21.29 -28.18 -15.22
N VAL A 213 20.04 -28.04 -14.78
CA VAL A 213 18.91 -27.79 -15.66
C VAL A 213 19.19 -26.42 -16.25
N SER A 214 19.60 -26.41 -17.52
CA SER A 214 19.90 -25.18 -18.26
C SER A 214 18.72 -24.23 -18.08
N SER A 215 18.92 -23.18 -17.28
CA SER A 215 17.91 -22.20 -16.89
C SER A 215 17.67 -21.18 -18.01
N ALA A 216 17.80 -21.60 -19.26
CA ALA A 216 17.52 -20.75 -20.40
C ALA A 216 16.01 -20.49 -20.46
N PRO A 217 15.58 -19.23 -20.69
CA PRO A 217 14.16 -18.93 -20.85
C PRO A 217 13.59 -19.69 -22.04
N LEU A 218 12.35 -20.17 -21.88
CA LEU A 218 11.62 -20.82 -22.97
C LEU A 218 11.33 -19.77 -24.05
N ARG A 219 11.79 -20.03 -25.28
CA ARG A 219 11.54 -19.19 -26.44
C ARG A 219 10.31 -19.69 -27.19
N LEU A 220 9.34 -18.82 -27.41
CA LEU A 220 8.11 -19.15 -28.13
C LEU A 220 7.96 -18.22 -29.34
N PRO A 221 8.15 -18.72 -30.58
CA PRO A 221 8.05 -17.89 -31.77
C PRO A 221 6.61 -17.40 -31.96
N ARG A 222 6.48 -16.10 -32.24
CA ARG A 222 5.21 -15.38 -32.40
C ARG A 222 5.33 -14.38 -33.56
N LYS A 223 4.19 -13.84 -33.99
CA LYS A 223 4.10 -12.85 -35.08
C LYS A 223 3.07 -11.78 -34.73
N ILE A 224 3.38 -10.52 -35.03
CA ILE A 224 2.42 -9.41 -34.94
C ILE A 224 1.90 -9.10 -36.34
N HIS A 225 0.59 -9.08 -36.49
CA HIS A 225 -0.06 -8.70 -37.74
C HIS A 225 -0.34 -7.19 -37.75
N SER A 226 0.33 -6.45 -38.63
CA SER A 226 0.12 -5.01 -38.76
C SER A 226 -1.22 -4.68 -39.41
N SER A 227 -1.63 -3.41 -39.35
CA SER A 227 -2.79 -2.92 -40.10
C SER A 227 -2.59 -2.97 -41.62
N GLN A 228 -1.34 -2.97 -42.07
CA GLN A 228 -0.94 -3.05 -43.49
C GLN A 228 -0.77 -4.50 -43.97
N GLY A 229 -1.07 -5.50 -43.12
CA GLY A 229 -0.92 -6.91 -43.47
C GLY A 229 0.52 -7.43 -43.48
N VAL A 230 1.44 -6.68 -42.88
CA VAL A 230 2.84 -7.10 -42.71
C VAL A 230 2.97 -7.86 -41.39
N ASP A 231 3.62 -9.02 -41.46
CA ASP A 231 3.93 -9.86 -40.30
C ASP A 231 5.30 -9.50 -39.74
N TYR A 232 5.35 -9.19 -38.45
CA TYR A 232 6.59 -8.93 -37.72
C TYR A 232 6.87 -10.09 -36.77
N PRO A 233 7.85 -10.97 -37.07
CA PRO A 233 8.20 -12.08 -36.21
C PRO A 233 8.92 -11.58 -34.94
N PHE A 234 8.72 -12.29 -33.84
CA PHE A 234 9.44 -12.08 -32.59
C PHE A 234 9.47 -13.38 -31.78
N ASP A 235 10.48 -13.53 -30.92
CA ASP A 235 10.55 -14.63 -29.97
C ASP A 235 10.08 -14.14 -28.60
N LEU A 236 9.01 -14.74 -28.09
CA LEU A 236 8.51 -14.46 -26.75
C LEU A 236 9.35 -15.23 -25.73
N LEU A 237 9.79 -14.56 -24.67
CA LEU A 237 10.64 -15.16 -23.63
C LEU A 237 9.79 -15.44 -22.38
N LEU A 238 9.63 -16.73 -22.06
CA LEU A 238 8.88 -17.22 -20.91
C LEU A 238 9.80 -17.85 -19.85
N GLY A 239 9.37 -17.84 -18.60
CA GLY A 239 10.06 -18.50 -17.48
C GLY A 239 10.91 -17.60 -16.58
N ALA A 240 11.25 -16.38 -17.01
CA ALA A 240 11.96 -15.40 -16.18
C ALA A 240 11.06 -14.75 -15.10
N SER A 241 9.75 -14.94 -15.18
CA SER A 241 8.72 -14.32 -14.34
C SER A 241 8.39 -15.09 -13.07
N LYS A 242 9.01 -16.25 -12.81
CA LYS A 242 8.73 -17.03 -11.59
C LYS A 242 9.03 -16.18 -10.36
N GLY A 243 7.99 -15.81 -9.62
CA GLY A 243 8.08 -14.96 -8.44
C GLY A 243 7.66 -13.51 -8.67
N LEU A 244 7.69 -13.00 -9.92
CA LEU A 244 7.31 -11.62 -10.27
C LEU A 244 5.96 -11.22 -9.66
N TRP A 245 5.02 -12.15 -9.67
CA TRP A 245 3.64 -11.96 -9.26
C TRP A 245 3.38 -12.25 -7.77
N ARG A 246 4.43 -12.41 -6.96
CA ARG A 246 4.31 -12.63 -5.51
C ARG A 246 4.60 -11.32 -4.78
N ALA A 247 3.66 -10.89 -3.95
CA ALA A 247 3.72 -9.61 -3.23
C ALA A 247 4.88 -9.51 -2.22
N GLU A 248 5.48 -10.64 -1.84
CA GLU A 248 6.38 -10.74 -0.69
C GLU A 248 7.88 -10.67 -1.04
N ASP A 249 8.25 -10.58 -2.31
CA ASP A 249 9.66 -10.55 -2.70
C ASP A 249 10.13 -9.13 -3.08
N PRO A 250 10.65 -8.34 -2.12
CA PRO A 250 11.18 -7.01 -2.39
C PRO A 250 12.41 -7.04 -3.31
N ALA A 251 13.07 -8.19 -3.50
CA ALA A 251 14.22 -8.31 -4.41
C ALA A 251 13.82 -8.16 -5.88
N LEU A 252 12.52 -8.27 -6.19
CA LEU A 252 12.00 -8.07 -7.54
C LEU A 252 11.96 -6.60 -7.95
N VAL A 253 11.91 -5.65 -7.01
CA VAL A 253 11.93 -4.22 -7.35
C VAL A 253 13.29 -3.86 -7.93
N GLY A 254 13.28 -3.29 -9.15
CA GLY A 254 14.47 -3.01 -9.94
C GLY A 254 14.90 -4.17 -10.85
N SER A 255 14.32 -5.37 -10.69
CA SER A 255 14.59 -6.50 -11.57
C SER A 255 14.16 -6.19 -13.01
N ARG A 256 14.97 -6.63 -13.96
CA ARG A 256 14.77 -6.40 -15.38
C ARG A 256 14.58 -7.73 -16.07
N LEU A 257 13.41 -7.94 -16.65
CA LEU A 257 13.01 -9.21 -17.25
C LEU A 257 12.98 -9.09 -18.75
N ALA A 258 13.73 -9.93 -19.46
CA ALA A 258 13.62 -10.03 -20.90
C ALA A 258 12.28 -10.71 -21.23
N ILE A 259 11.41 -10.03 -22.00
CA ILE A 259 10.06 -10.53 -22.33
C ILE A 259 9.93 -10.93 -23.80
N ALA A 260 10.73 -10.35 -24.69
CA ALA A 260 10.78 -10.75 -26.10
C ALA A 260 12.09 -10.33 -26.79
N GLU A 261 12.41 -10.98 -27.90
CA GLU A 261 13.47 -10.61 -28.85
C GLU A 261 12.88 -10.36 -30.24
N ARG A 262 13.26 -9.27 -30.90
CA ARG A 262 12.92 -8.96 -32.30
C ARG A 262 13.98 -8.10 -32.96
N ASP A 263 14.28 -8.36 -34.24
CA ASP A 263 15.26 -7.60 -35.04
C ASP A 263 16.64 -7.42 -34.33
N GLY A 264 17.08 -8.41 -33.55
CA GLY A 264 18.30 -8.32 -32.75
C GLY A 264 18.22 -7.43 -31.50
N GLY A 265 17.06 -6.83 -31.21
CA GLY A 265 16.77 -6.10 -29.98
C GLY A 265 15.98 -6.95 -28.97
N THR A 266 16.16 -6.64 -27.69
CA THR A 266 15.40 -7.27 -26.60
C THR A 266 14.46 -6.25 -25.98
N LEU A 267 13.20 -6.63 -25.84
CA LEU A 267 12.19 -5.92 -25.07
C LEU A 267 12.25 -6.40 -23.62
N TYR A 268 12.38 -5.47 -22.68
CA TYR A 268 12.42 -5.74 -21.26
C TYR A 268 11.19 -5.18 -20.54
N ALA A 269 10.77 -5.86 -19.48
CA ALA A 269 9.88 -5.32 -18.45
C ALA A 269 10.67 -5.19 -17.14
N LYS A 270 10.84 -3.97 -16.66
CA LYS A 270 11.52 -3.66 -15.40
C LYS A 270 10.48 -3.35 -14.32
N VAL A 271 10.60 -4.00 -13.17
CA VAL A 271 9.73 -3.71 -12.03
C VAL A 271 10.20 -2.42 -11.37
N GLU A 272 9.35 -1.39 -11.39
CA GLU A 272 9.62 -0.11 -10.75
C GLU A 272 9.15 -0.10 -9.29
N LYS A 273 7.95 -0.64 -9.03
CA LYS A 273 7.32 -0.61 -7.71
C LYS A 273 6.31 -1.74 -7.56
N HIS A 274 6.25 -2.31 -6.36
CA HIS A 274 5.14 -3.13 -5.88
C HIS A 274 4.32 -2.35 -4.86
N GLU A 275 3.01 -2.35 -5.01
CA GLU A 275 2.08 -1.67 -4.10
C GLU A 275 0.88 -2.56 -3.85
N VAL A 276 0.67 -2.97 -2.60
CA VAL A 276 -0.55 -3.67 -2.23
C VAL A 276 -1.65 -2.63 -2.07
N ASN A 277 -2.79 -2.82 -2.74
CA ASN A 277 -3.91 -1.92 -2.58
C ASN A 277 -4.43 -2.01 -1.13
N ARG A 278 -4.32 -0.91 -0.38
CA ARG A 278 -4.67 -0.84 1.05
C ARG A 278 -6.08 -0.33 1.30
N VAL A 279 -6.67 0.31 0.31
CA VAL A 279 -8.01 0.87 0.36
C VAL A 279 -8.66 0.35 -0.88
N GLY A 280 -9.29 -0.83 -0.77
CA GLY A 280 -9.94 -1.45 -1.91
C GLY A 280 -10.79 -0.42 -2.65
N ASP A 281 -10.61 -0.34 -3.97
CA ASP A 281 -11.45 0.47 -4.84
C ASP A 281 -12.39 -0.46 -5.63
N PRO A 282 -13.43 0.09 -6.31
CA PRO A 282 -14.39 -0.75 -7.04
C PRO A 282 -13.76 -1.66 -8.10
N ILE A 283 -12.54 -1.36 -8.56
CA ILE A 283 -11.83 -2.07 -9.63
C ILE A 283 -10.83 -3.07 -9.05
N THR A 284 -10.24 -2.75 -7.90
CA THR A 284 -9.18 -3.50 -7.26
C THR A 284 -9.47 -3.68 -5.78
N PRO A 285 -9.92 -4.87 -5.38
CA PRO A 285 -10.14 -5.21 -3.98
C PRO A 285 -8.93 -4.91 -3.10
N GLU A 286 -9.19 -4.69 -1.81
CA GLU A 286 -8.13 -4.59 -0.81
C GLU A 286 -7.27 -5.85 -0.82
N GLY A 287 -5.95 -5.69 -0.75
CA GLY A 287 -4.98 -6.78 -0.79
C GLY A 287 -4.49 -7.16 -2.19
N VAL A 288 -5.08 -6.63 -3.27
CA VAL A 288 -4.58 -6.87 -4.63
C VAL A 288 -3.24 -6.19 -4.85
N LEU A 289 -2.27 -6.91 -5.42
CA LEU A 289 -0.94 -6.39 -5.69
C LEU A 289 -0.93 -5.60 -7.00
N LYS A 290 -0.53 -4.34 -6.96
CA LYS A 290 -0.24 -3.49 -8.11
C LYS A 290 1.25 -3.53 -8.43
N VAL A 291 1.59 -3.95 -9.64
CA VAL A 291 2.95 -3.99 -10.15
C VAL A 291 3.11 -2.87 -11.18
N HIS A 292 4.04 -1.95 -10.90
CA HIS A 292 4.44 -0.90 -11.82
C HIS A 292 5.61 -1.41 -12.67
N LEU A 293 5.40 -1.47 -13.98
CA LEU A 293 6.38 -1.93 -14.95
C LEU A 293 6.84 -0.77 -15.83
N VAL A 294 8.15 -0.67 -16.03
CA VAL A 294 8.76 0.16 -17.07
C VAL A 294 9.16 -0.77 -18.22
N LEU A 295 8.61 -0.54 -19.40
CA LEU A 295 8.94 -1.26 -20.61
C LEU A 295 10.14 -0.57 -21.27
N GLU A 296 11.12 -1.35 -21.71
CA GLU A 296 12.34 -0.81 -22.34
C GLU A 296 12.71 -1.59 -23.60
N GLU A 297 12.92 -0.89 -24.71
CA GLU A 297 13.46 -1.46 -25.96
C GLU A 297 14.48 -0.49 -26.57
N GLY A 298 15.76 -0.79 -26.42
CA GLY A 298 16.84 0.14 -26.78
C GLY A 298 16.76 1.43 -25.94
N ALA A 299 16.63 2.57 -26.62
CA ALA A 299 16.43 3.88 -25.98
C ALA A 299 14.96 4.21 -25.69
N THR A 300 14.02 3.42 -26.20
CA THR A 300 12.58 3.69 -26.07
C THR A 300 12.01 3.17 -24.76
N ARG A 301 11.01 3.87 -24.21
CA ARG A 301 10.43 3.56 -22.90
C ARG A 301 8.91 3.62 -22.91
N GLY A 302 8.29 2.73 -22.14
CA GLY A 302 6.86 2.70 -21.85
C GLY A 302 6.60 2.42 -20.38
N LYS A 303 5.35 2.56 -19.93
CA LYS A 303 4.91 2.15 -18.59
C LYS A 303 3.67 1.28 -18.67
N ALA A 304 3.55 0.34 -17.73
CA ALA A 304 2.37 -0.47 -17.58
C ALA A 304 2.06 -0.71 -16.10
N PHE A 305 0.77 -0.78 -15.75
CA PHE A 305 0.30 -1.16 -14.42
C PHE A 305 -0.49 -2.46 -14.52
N VAL A 306 -0.04 -3.46 -13.77
CA VAL A 306 -0.67 -4.78 -13.72
C VAL A 306 -1.14 -5.04 -12.30
N TYR A 307 -2.42 -5.35 -12.15
CA TYR A 307 -2.96 -5.87 -10.90
C TYR A 307 -2.89 -7.38 -10.90
N VAL A 308 -2.38 -7.92 -9.80
CA VAL A 308 -2.19 -9.34 -9.56
C VAL A 308 -3.11 -9.72 -8.42
N ASP A 309 -4.14 -10.48 -8.76
CA ASP A 309 -5.07 -11.08 -7.81
C ASP A 309 -4.84 -12.60 -7.77
N ARG A 310 -5.49 -13.29 -6.82
CA ARG A 310 -5.42 -14.74 -6.66
C ARG A 310 -5.72 -15.48 -7.96
N ASP A 311 -6.77 -15.06 -8.66
CA ASP A 311 -7.31 -15.79 -9.82
C ASP A 311 -7.19 -15.01 -11.14
N SER A 312 -6.53 -13.84 -11.14
CA SER A 312 -6.38 -13.03 -12.35
C SER A 312 -5.12 -12.17 -12.39
N LEU A 313 -4.62 -11.94 -13.62
CA LEU A 313 -3.72 -10.85 -13.98
C LEU A 313 -4.51 -9.83 -14.80
N THR A 314 -4.64 -8.62 -14.25
CA THR A 314 -5.42 -7.54 -14.86
C THR A 314 -4.48 -6.43 -15.31
N LEU A 315 -4.35 -6.25 -16.63
CA LEU A 315 -3.69 -5.07 -17.18
C LEU A 315 -4.63 -3.87 -17.04
N HIS A 316 -4.17 -2.82 -16.37
CA HIS A 316 -5.00 -1.65 -16.10
C HIS A 316 -4.62 -0.42 -16.91
N PHE A 317 -3.32 -0.29 -17.17
CA PHE A 317 -2.78 0.85 -17.86
C PHE A 317 -1.57 0.41 -18.64
N VAL A 318 -1.43 0.94 -19.85
CA VAL A 318 -0.25 0.80 -20.68
C VAL A 318 -0.07 2.07 -21.49
N ASP A 319 1.05 2.73 -21.28
CA ASP A 319 1.47 3.92 -22.01
C ASP A 319 2.77 3.61 -22.75
N LEU A 320 2.71 3.76 -24.06
CA LEU A 320 3.80 3.46 -24.98
C LEU A 320 4.25 4.71 -25.74
N GLU A 321 3.60 5.84 -25.46
CA GLU A 321 3.85 7.12 -26.12
C GLU A 321 4.82 7.97 -25.28
N GLU A 322 5.34 9.02 -25.91
CA GLU A 322 6.14 10.02 -25.20
C GLU A 322 5.20 10.90 -24.39
N THR A 323 5.18 10.67 -23.08
CA THR A 323 4.42 11.47 -22.13
C THR A 323 5.36 11.97 -21.05
N MET A 324 4.90 12.95 -20.25
CA MET A 324 5.63 13.39 -19.06
C MET A 324 5.95 12.22 -18.10
N ILE A 325 5.22 11.11 -18.21
CA ILE A 325 5.34 9.94 -17.35
C ILE A 325 6.48 9.02 -17.81
N THR A 326 6.63 8.79 -19.12
CA THR A 326 7.61 7.83 -19.69
C THR A 326 9.03 8.41 -19.81
N GLN A 327 9.20 9.74 -19.86
CA GLN A 327 10.49 10.44 -19.93
C GLN A 327 11.48 9.79 -20.93
N GLY A 328 11.02 9.51 -22.15
CA GLY A 328 11.84 8.90 -23.20
C GLY A 328 11.11 8.82 -24.54
N PRO A 329 11.84 8.49 -25.62
CA PRO A 329 11.22 8.34 -26.94
C PRO A 329 10.18 7.22 -26.93
N PRO A 330 9.13 7.34 -27.75
CA PRO A 330 8.02 6.39 -27.77
C PRO A 330 8.51 4.99 -28.16
N MET A 331 7.84 3.98 -27.62
CA MET A 331 8.16 2.57 -27.89
C MET A 331 8.07 2.25 -29.38
N ARG A 332 8.95 1.37 -29.87
CA ARG A 332 8.91 0.89 -31.25
C ARG A 332 7.53 0.27 -31.57
N PRO A 333 6.97 0.51 -32.78
CA PRO A 333 5.66 -0.02 -33.17
C PRO A 333 5.50 -1.51 -32.88
N GLY A 334 4.36 -1.91 -32.32
CA GLY A 334 4.07 -3.30 -31.96
C GLY A 334 4.54 -3.74 -30.58
N ALA A 335 5.34 -2.93 -29.85
CA ALA A 335 5.78 -3.30 -28.50
C ALA A 335 4.60 -3.56 -27.54
N GLY A 336 3.51 -2.80 -27.68
CA GLY A 336 2.26 -3.07 -26.97
C GLY A 336 1.71 -4.46 -27.24
N SER A 337 1.55 -4.84 -28.51
CA SER A 337 1.08 -6.17 -28.88
C SER A 337 1.96 -7.30 -28.31
N ILE A 338 3.29 -7.11 -28.30
CA ILE A 338 4.23 -8.05 -27.69
C ILE A 338 4.00 -8.15 -26.18
N PHE A 339 3.90 -7.00 -25.49
CA PHE A 339 3.67 -6.97 -24.06
C PHE A 339 2.34 -7.60 -23.64
N PHE A 340 1.26 -7.34 -24.39
CA PHE A 340 -0.04 -7.98 -24.19
C PHE A 340 0.04 -9.50 -24.37
N THR A 341 0.74 -9.95 -25.42
CA THR A 341 0.94 -11.37 -25.69
C THR A 341 1.74 -12.03 -24.56
N TRP A 342 2.82 -11.38 -24.12
CA TRP A 342 3.61 -11.83 -22.98
C TRP A 342 2.75 -11.99 -21.73
N LEU A 343 2.01 -10.95 -21.36
CA LEU A 343 1.20 -10.95 -20.14
C LEU A 343 0.08 -11.99 -20.18
N ALA A 344 -0.54 -12.21 -21.34
CA ALA A 344 -1.54 -13.26 -21.53
C ALA A 344 -0.94 -14.68 -21.36
N GLU A 345 0.25 -14.92 -21.92
CA GLU A 345 0.96 -16.20 -21.74
C GLU A 345 1.43 -16.40 -20.30
N GLN A 346 1.79 -15.32 -19.59
CA GLN A 346 2.07 -15.37 -18.15
C GLN A 346 0.81 -15.78 -17.37
N ALA A 347 -0.33 -15.15 -17.64
CA ALA A 347 -1.59 -15.50 -17.00
C ALA A 347 -1.94 -16.97 -17.22
N LYS A 348 -1.80 -17.46 -18.47
CA LYS A 348 -2.00 -18.86 -18.83
C LYS A 348 -1.06 -19.81 -18.10
N ALA A 349 0.23 -19.49 -18.04
CA ALA A 349 1.23 -20.30 -17.34
C ALA A 349 0.95 -20.39 -15.83
N GLU A 350 0.39 -19.33 -15.24
CA GLU A 350 -0.02 -19.29 -13.83
C GLU A 350 -1.44 -19.79 -13.56
N LYS A 351 -2.17 -20.24 -14.59
CA LYS A 351 -3.59 -20.62 -14.50
C LYS A 351 -4.47 -19.51 -13.92
N LYS A 352 -4.17 -18.26 -14.28
CA LYS A 352 -4.92 -17.05 -13.92
C LYS A 352 -5.72 -16.55 -15.12
N ARG A 353 -6.85 -15.89 -14.87
CA ARG A 353 -7.58 -15.13 -15.89
C ARG A 353 -6.73 -13.95 -16.38
N PHE A 354 -6.78 -13.67 -17.67
CA PHE A 354 -6.22 -12.45 -18.22
C PHE A 354 -7.33 -11.42 -18.41
N ASN A 355 -7.20 -10.25 -17.80
CA ASN A 355 -8.16 -9.16 -17.92
C ASN A 355 -7.46 -7.89 -18.42
N VAL A 356 -8.19 -7.02 -19.09
CA VAL A 356 -7.73 -5.68 -19.48
C VAL A 356 -8.80 -4.67 -19.11
N THR A 357 -8.48 -3.75 -18.21
CA THR A 357 -9.40 -2.70 -17.73
C THR A 357 -9.01 -1.33 -18.28
N ARG A 358 -9.95 -0.39 -18.25
CA ARG A 358 -9.77 1.02 -18.68
C ARG A 358 -9.23 1.17 -20.12
N ILE A 359 -9.75 0.36 -21.03
CA ILE A 359 -9.43 0.46 -22.44
C ILE A 359 -10.11 1.71 -23.01
N THR A 360 -9.32 2.75 -23.28
CA THR A 360 -9.76 3.96 -24.00
C THR A 360 -9.46 3.86 -25.50
N SER A 361 -8.43 3.11 -25.89
CA SER A 361 -8.01 2.95 -27.28
C SER A 361 -8.70 1.76 -27.96
N PRO A 362 -9.42 1.97 -29.08
CA PRO A 362 -9.97 0.89 -29.90
C PRO A 362 -8.90 -0.05 -30.47
N GLN A 363 -7.63 0.39 -30.51
CA GLN A 363 -6.53 -0.45 -30.98
C GLN A 363 -6.26 -1.61 -30.03
N THR A 364 -6.42 -1.41 -28.72
CA THR A 364 -6.25 -2.47 -27.71
C THR A 364 -7.21 -3.63 -27.96
N VAL A 365 -8.47 -3.34 -28.25
CA VAL A 365 -9.48 -4.36 -28.59
C VAL A 365 -9.09 -5.13 -29.85
N LYS A 366 -8.59 -4.43 -30.87
CA LYS A 366 -8.09 -5.07 -32.09
C LYS A 366 -6.90 -5.98 -31.81
N ILE A 367 -5.99 -5.61 -30.90
CA ILE A 367 -4.87 -6.45 -30.49
C ILE A 367 -5.40 -7.72 -29.82
N LEU A 368 -6.29 -7.60 -28.84
CA LEU A 368 -6.88 -8.73 -28.13
C LEU A 368 -7.52 -9.74 -29.09
N LEU A 369 -8.29 -9.25 -30.07
CA LEU A 369 -8.96 -10.08 -31.08
C LEU A 369 -7.98 -10.67 -32.10
N LYS A 370 -7.12 -9.84 -32.72
CA LYS A 370 -6.22 -10.29 -33.79
C LYS A 370 -5.15 -11.26 -33.30
N GLN A 371 -4.70 -11.10 -32.07
CA GLN A 371 -3.68 -11.96 -31.46
C GLN A 371 -4.31 -13.15 -30.72
N ASN A 372 -5.65 -13.31 -30.79
CA ASN A 372 -6.39 -14.38 -30.10
C ASN A 372 -6.02 -14.51 -28.61
N LEU A 373 -5.81 -13.38 -27.94
CA LEU A 373 -5.40 -13.35 -26.52
C LEU A 373 -6.58 -13.63 -25.58
N MET A 374 -7.80 -13.50 -26.10
CA MET A 374 -9.05 -13.67 -25.38
C MET A 374 -10.08 -14.32 -26.29
N ASN A 375 -10.91 -15.21 -25.75
CA ASN A 375 -11.97 -15.85 -26.52
C ASN A 375 -13.12 -14.85 -26.77
N PRO A 376 -13.39 -14.47 -28.03
CA PRO A 376 -14.40 -13.45 -28.33
C PRO A 376 -15.81 -13.83 -27.87
N LYS A 377 -16.14 -15.12 -27.76
CA LYS A 377 -17.47 -15.58 -27.37
C LYS A 377 -17.69 -15.59 -25.86
N ASN A 378 -16.61 -15.81 -25.10
CA ASN A 378 -16.71 -16.00 -23.66
C ASN A 378 -16.22 -14.79 -22.85
N SER A 379 -15.41 -13.91 -23.46
CA SER A 379 -14.94 -12.71 -22.78
C SER A 379 -16.06 -11.68 -22.62
N CYS A 380 -16.25 -11.23 -21.38
CA CYS A 380 -17.22 -10.20 -21.02
C CYS A 380 -16.61 -8.82 -21.21
N VAL A 381 -17.32 -7.93 -21.89
CA VAL A 381 -16.97 -6.52 -22.05
C VAL A 381 -17.97 -5.67 -21.26
N GLU A 382 -17.47 -4.76 -20.45
CA GLU A 382 -18.25 -3.72 -19.78
C GLU A 382 -17.96 -2.36 -20.45
N ALA A 383 -19.00 -1.74 -21.01
CA ALA A 383 -18.96 -0.35 -21.44
C ALA A 383 -19.21 0.55 -20.24
N CYS A 384 -18.25 1.44 -19.93
CA CYS A 384 -18.26 2.21 -18.70
C CYS A 384 -18.26 3.72 -18.99
N THR A 385 -19.05 4.47 -18.22
CA THR A 385 -19.10 5.94 -18.22
C THR A 385 -18.71 6.44 -16.85
N ARG A 386 -17.86 7.45 -16.76
CA ARG A 386 -17.46 8.10 -15.51
C ARG A 386 -18.64 8.88 -14.94
N ILE A 387 -18.90 8.70 -13.65
CA ILE A 387 -19.98 9.42 -12.96
C ILE A 387 -19.57 10.87 -12.69
N ASP A 388 -18.33 11.06 -12.26
CA ASP A 388 -17.72 12.38 -12.07
C ASP A 388 -16.32 12.39 -12.72
N PRO A 389 -16.14 13.08 -13.85
CA PRO A 389 -14.86 13.15 -14.54
C PRO A 389 -13.80 13.97 -13.77
N GLU A 390 -14.20 14.77 -12.77
CA GLU A 390 -13.30 15.59 -11.95
C GLU A 390 -12.90 14.88 -10.64
N SER A 391 -13.61 13.83 -10.24
CA SER A 391 -13.30 13.07 -9.05
C SER A 391 -12.04 12.22 -9.21
N TYR A 392 -11.17 12.26 -8.21
CA TYR A 392 -10.04 11.33 -8.06
C TYR A 392 -10.49 9.92 -7.68
N GLU A 393 -11.65 9.79 -7.04
CA GLU A 393 -12.29 8.50 -6.78
C GLU A 393 -13.05 8.14 -8.06
N GLU A 394 -12.46 7.27 -8.88
CA GLU A 394 -12.95 6.91 -10.21
C GLU A 394 -14.21 6.04 -10.15
N GLU A 395 -15.32 6.64 -9.72
CA GLU A 395 -16.63 6.05 -9.80
C GLU A 395 -17.09 6.03 -11.27
N TYR A 396 -17.52 4.85 -11.71
CA TYR A 396 -18.06 4.65 -13.04
C TYR A 396 -19.35 3.85 -12.97
N ARG A 397 -20.21 4.09 -13.96
CA ARG A 397 -21.42 3.33 -14.21
C ARG A 397 -21.17 2.38 -15.37
N ILE A 398 -21.62 1.14 -15.22
CA ILE A 398 -21.65 0.17 -16.32
C ILE A 398 -22.92 0.42 -17.13
N GLU A 399 -22.77 0.90 -18.36
CA GLU A 399 -23.89 1.19 -19.27
C GLU A 399 -24.39 -0.09 -19.94
N ALA A 400 -23.48 -1.00 -20.27
CA ALA A 400 -23.82 -2.26 -20.93
C ALA A 400 -22.77 -3.34 -20.67
N ARG A 401 -23.25 -4.59 -20.77
CA ARG A 401 -22.42 -5.80 -20.81
C ARG A 401 -22.69 -6.56 -22.09
N PHE A 402 -21.63 -6.98 -22.78
CA PHE A 402 -21.72 -7.75 -24.03
C PHE A 402 -20.46 -8.60 -24.23
N THR A 403 -20.47 -9.50 -25.23
CA THR A 403 -19.32 -10.36 -25.51
C THR A 403 -18.29 -9.64 -26.38
N LEU A 404 -17.00 -9.95 -26.23
CA LEU A 404 -15.92 -9.33 -27.00
C LEU A 404 -16.10 -9.47 -28.53
N GLY A 405 -16.78 -10.51 -29.00
CA GLY A 405 -17.12 -10.75 -30.41
C GLY A 405 -18.33 -9.98 -30.95
N ASP A 406 -19.08 -9.26 -30.12
CA ASP A 406 -20.26 -8.50 -30.55
C ASP A 406 -19.86 -7.16 -31.20
N GLN A 407 -19.60 -7.21 -32.50
CA GLN A 407 -19.22 -6.02 -33.27
C GLN A 407 -20.30 -4.93 -33.29
N GLY A 408 -21.58 -5.32 -33.19
CA GLY A 408 -22.70 -4.37 -33.17
C GLY A 408 -22.71 -3.55 -31.87
N ALA A 409 -22.52 -4.21 -30.73
CA ALA A 409 -22.37 -3.54 -29.44
C ALA A 409 -21.13 -2.64 -29.41
N TRP A 410 -19.98 -3.10 -29.91
CA TRP A 410 -18.78 -2.26 -30.01
C TRP A 410 -19.02 -0.98 -30.82
N ALA A 411 -19.67 -1.08 -31.98
CA ALA A 411 -19.96 0.08 -32.82
C ALA A 411 -20.90 1.07 -32.11
N ARG A 412 -21.89 0.56 -31.36
CA ARG A 412 -22.85 1.37 -30.59
C ARG A 412 -22.18 2.10 -29.43
N TYR A 413 -21.46 1.38 -28.59
CA TYR A 413 -20.94 1.92 -27.33
C TYR A 413 -19.61 2.65 -27.47
N ARG A 414 -18.84 2.46 -28.56
CA ARG A 414 -17.56 3.18 -28.78
C ARG A 414 -17.67 4.70 -28.74
N ARG A 415 -18.84 5.27 -29.02
CA ARG A 415 -19.08 6.72 -28.97
C ARG A 415 -19.69 7.21 -27.66
N GLN A 416 -20.17 6.28 -26.82
CA GLN A 416 -20.94 6.60 -25.62
C GLN A 416 -20.16 6.32 -24.34
N ALA A 417 -19.38 5.25 -24.33
CA ALA A 417 -18.57 4.86 -23.18
C ALA A 417 -17.26 5.65 -23.15
N ASP A 418 -16.83 6.04 -21.95
CA ASP A 418 -15.53 6.66 -21.73
C ASP A 418 -14.39 5.64 -21.82
N PHE A 419 -14.65 4.41 -21.37
CA PHE A 419 -13.70 3.32 -21.45
C PHE A 419 -14.41 1.95 -21.42
N PHE A 420 -13.64 0.90 -21.71
CA PHE A 420 -14.10 -0.48 -21.66
C PHE A 420 -13.28 -1.31 -20.69
N ASN A 421 -13.93 -2.21 -19.96
CA ASN A 421 -13.26 -3.30 -19.27
C ASN A 421 -13.53 -4.61 -20.01
N VAL A 422 -12.52 -5.43 -20.22
CA VAL A 422 -12.60 -6.73 -20.89
C VAL A 422 -12.06 -7.78 -19.94
N TYR A 423 -12.92 -8.71 -19.54
CA TYR A 423 -12.57 -9.80 -18.64
C TYR A 423 -12.47 -11.10 -19.41
N GLY A 424 -11.34 -11.78 -19.25
CA GLY A 424 -11.11 -13.11 -19.79
C GLY A 424 -11.92 -14.15 -19.01
N ASP A 425 -12.36 -15.18 -19.71
CA ASP A 425 -12.99 -16.32 -19.08
C ASP A 425 -11.98 -17.13 -18.25
N SER A 426 -12.42 -17.73 -17.13
CA SER A 426 -11.61 -18.67 -16.33
C SER A 426 -11.27 -19.94 -17.11
N ASP A 427 -12.08 -20.25 -18.12
CA ASP A 427 -12.09 -21.57 -18.76
C ASP A 427 -11.25 -21.65 -20.03
N ALA A 428 -10.46 -20.61 -20.36
CA ALA A 428 -9.48 -20.64 -21.45
C ALA A 428 -8.22 -21.47 -21.11
N ALA A 429 -8.29 -22.35 -20.11
CA ALA A 429 -7.28 -23.35 -19.83
C ALA A 429 -7.33 -24.47 -20.88
N ALA A 430 -6.54 -24.24 -21.93
CA ALA A 430 -6.03 -25.16 -22.95
C ALA A 430 -6.90 -25.42 -24.20
N PRO A 431 -6.29 -25.45 -25.41
CA PRO A 431 -6.79 -26.29 -26.49
C PRO A 431 -6.68 -27.77 -26.15
#